data_AF-A0A127PC77-F1
#
_entry.id   AF-A0A127PC77-F1
#
_cell.length_a   1.000
_cell.length_b   1.000
_cell.length_c   1.000
_cell.angle_alpha   90.00
_cell.angle_beta   90.00
_cell.angle_gamma   90.00
#
_symmetry.space_group_name_H-M   'P 1'
#
loop_
_entity.id
_entity.type
_entity.pdbx_description
1 polymer ?
#
loop_
_entity_poly.entity_id
_entity_poly.type
_entity_poly.pdbx_seq_one_letter_code
_entity_poly.pdbx_strand_id
1 'polypeptide(L)'
;MYLQEDQWRRLEPLLLGKKGDPGLHGHNNRLFVEAVLWQARNQRRWSDLPSYLGNWNAAYKRFGRWYVCGFWHQLLEKLRGDPELRAVIEKIANYGDQRIKRTLLRAAQKNRRENFNQRAWQAGNEGNSLSRAGDANLHWLSLVSDSGKL
;
A
#
# COMPACT_ATOMS: atom_id res chain seq x y z
N MET A 1 -3.34 25.59 2.58
CA MET A 1 -3.16 25.92 4.00
C MET A 1 -1.77 25.44 4.36
N TYR A 2 -0.88 26.40 4.64
CA TYR A 2 0.44 26.13 5.19
C TYR A 2 0.33 26.13 6.72
N LEU A 3 1.30 25.52 7.41
CA LEU A 3 1.39 25.63 8.86
C LEU A 3 1.76 27.06 9.23
N GLN A 4 0.99 27.66 10.13
CA GLN A 4 1.34 28.94 10.71
C GLN A 4 2.60 28.78 11.57
N GLU A 5 3.30 29.88 11.83
CA GLU A 5 4.58 29.85 12.55
C GLU A 5 4.43 29.36 14.00
N ASP A 6 3.36 29.79 14.67
CA ASP A 6 3.00 29.38 16.03
C ASP A 6 2.61 27.89 16.09
N GLN A 7 1.87 27.40 15.10
CA GLN A 7 1.53 25.99 14.93
C GLN A 7 2.80 25.16 14.72
N TRP A 8 3.72 25.65 13.87
CA TRP A 8 4.99 24.98 13.61
C TRP A 8 5.85 24.89 14.86
N ARG A 9 6.02 25.99 15.62
CA ARG A 9 6.83 26.01 16.85
C ARG A 9 6.36 25.03 17.91
N ARG A 10 5.04 24.83 18.02
CA ARG A 10 4.43 23.85 18.91
C ARG A 10 4.60 22.41 18.40
N LEU A 11 4.54 22.21 17.08
CA LEU A 11 4.63 20.90 16.44
C LEU A 11 6.05 20.36 16.33
N GLU A 12 7.01 21.20 15.92
CA GLU A 12 8.41 20.85 15.70
C GLU A 12 9.06 20.01 16.83
N PRO A 13 8.91 20.37 18.12
CA PRO A 13 9.48 19.58 19.22
C PRO A 13 8.84 18.20 19.41
N LEU A 14 7.77 17.86 18.68
CA LEU A 14 7.12 16.55 18.76
C LEU A 14 7.50 15.62 17.59
N LEU A 15 8.19 16.13 16.57
CA LEU A 15 8.55 15.39 15.37
C LEU A 15 9.80 14.53 15.54
N LEU A 16 9.95 13.47 14.73
CA LEU A 16 11.18 12.66 14.65
C LEU A 16 12.16 13.24 13.63
N GLY A 17 13.45 12.93 13.78
CA GLY A 17 14.48 13.30 12.82
C GLY A 17 14.79 14.80 12.87
N LYS A 18 14.76 15.38 14.07
CA LYS A 18 15.23 16.75 14.32
C LYS A 18 16.76 16.79 14.27
N LYS A 19 17.30 18.00 14.22
CA LYS A 19 18.76 18.21 14.36
C LYS A 19 19.21 17.65 15.72
N GLY A 20 20.05 16.62 15.69
CA GLY A 20 20.54 15.91 16.89
C GLY A 20 19.94 14.53 17.13
N ASP A 21 18.90 14.11 16.40
CA ASP A 21 18.40 12.73 16.50
C ASP A 21 19.34 11.76 15.75
N PRO A 22 19.60 10.54 16.27
CA PRO A 22 20.40 9.54 15.56
C PRO A 22 19.78 9.15 14.21
N GLY A 23 20.56 9.24 13.12
CA GLY A 23 20.17 8.80 11.78
C GLY A 23 20.22 9.90 10.70
N LEU A 24 19.65 9.62 9.53
CA LEU A 24 19.66 10.53 8.39
C LEU A 24 18.76 11.75 8.68
N HIS A 25 19.38 12.90 8.95
CA HIS A 25 18.70 14.18 9.14
C HIS A 25 17.68 14.39 8.01
N GLY A 26 16.40 14.47 8.38
CA GLY A 26 15.37 14.79 7.42
C GLY A 26 15.60 16.20 6.90
N HIS A 27 15.91 16.35 5.62
CA HIS A 27 15.87 17.64 4.93
C HIS A 27 14.54 18.33 5.30
N ASN A 28 14.64 19.46 6.00
CA ASN A 28 13.56 20.37 6.41
C ASN A 28 12.22 19.68 6.83
N ASN A 29 12.09 19.37 8.13
CA ASN A 29 10.87 18.74 8.69
C ASN A 29 9.59 19.53 8.43
N ARG A 30 9.66 20.86 8.40
CA ARG A 30 8.51 21.71 8.09
C ARG A 30 8.01 21.44 6.69
N LEU A 31 8.93 21.50 5.73
CA LEU A 31 8.61 21.27 4.32
C LEU A 31 8.01 19.88 4.11
N PHE A 32 8.53 18.87 4.80
CA PHE A 32 7.95 17.53 4.78
C PHE A 32 6.52 17.48 5.33
N VAL A 33 6.25 18.07 6.49
CA VAL A 33 4.89 18.07 7.06
C VAL A 33 3.93 18.86 6.15
N GLU A 34 4.35 19.99 5.60
CA GLU A 34 3.57 20.76 4.64
C GLU A 34 3.28 19.97 3.35
N ALA A 35 4.24 19.20 2.86
CA ALA A 35 4.03 18.28 1.73
C ALA A 35 2.95 17.24 2.04
N VAL A 36 2.98 16.65 3.23
CA VAL A 36 1.98 15.66 3.67
C VAL A 36 0.60 16.32 3.86
N LEU A 37 0.53 17.55 4.39
CA LEU A 37 -0.73 18.29 4.50
C LEU A 37 -1.32 18.65 3.15
N TRP A 38 -0.48 19.08 2.20
CA TRP A 38 -0.90 19.28 0.81
C TRP A 38 -1.49 17.98 0.26
N GLN A 39 -0.85 16.85 0.50
CA GLN A 39 -1.32 15.56 0.03
C GLN A 39 -2.66 15.15 0.65
N ALA A 40 -2.81 15.29 1.98
CA ALA A 40 -4.04 14.97 2.70
C ALA A 40 -5.24 15.81 2.22
N ARG A 41 -4.99 17.08 1.85
CA ARG A 41 -6.02 17.99 1.33
C ARG A 41 -6.41 17.69 -0.12
N ASN A 42 -5.44 17.49 -1.00
CA ASN A 42 -5.69 17.42 -2.44
C ASN A 42 -6.01 16.00 -2.92
N GLN A 43 -5.60 14.96 -2.18
CA GLN A 43 -5.80 13.55 -2.52
C GLN A 43 -5.37 13.15 -3.95
N ARG A 44 -4.42 13.89 -4.54
CA ARG A 44 -3.87 13.66 -5.88
C ARG A 44 -2.78 12.58 -5.90
N ARG A 45 -2.14 12.33 -7.03
CA ARG A 45 -0.97 11.45 -7.05
C ARG A 45 0.18 12.18 -6.38
N TRP A 46 1.06 11.44 -5.68
CA TRP A 46 2.26 12.05 -5.09
C TRP A 46 3.17 12.71 -6.13
N SER A 47 3.19 12.20 -7.36
CA SER A 47 3.89 12.82 -8.49
C SER A 47 3.45 14.25 -8.79
N ASP A 48 2.25 14.63 -8.36
CA ASP A 48 1.66 15.96 -8.59
C ASP A 48 2.02 16.94 -7.47
N LEU A 49 2.81 16.49 -6.48
CA LEU A 49 3.29 17.34 -5.40
C LEU A 49 4.08 18.51 -6.00
N PRO A 50 3.73 19.77 -5.67
CA PRO A 50 4.47 20.93 -6.13
C PRO A 50 5.95 20.85 -5.74
N SER A 51 6.84 21.15 -6.69
CA SER A 51 8.29 21.02 -6.50
C SER A 51 8.85 21.86 -5.36
N TYR A 52 8.20 22.99 -5.02
CA TYR A 52 8.58 23.83 -3.88
C TYR A 52 8.39 23.13 -2.53
N LEU A 53 7.55 22.08 -2.44
CA LEU A 53 7.40 21.23 -1.25
C LEU A 53 8.43 20.09 -1.20
N GLY A 54 9.40 20.11 -2.12
CA GLY A 54 10.49 19.16 -2.20
C GLY A 54 10.21 17.96 -3.11
N ASN A 55 11.11 16.97 -3.04
CA ASN A 55 11.02 15.79 -3.88
C ASN A 55 9.89 14.85 -3.42
N TRP A 56 8.91 14.63 -4.30
CA TRP A 56 7.75 13.82 -3.98
C TRP A 56 8.07 12.37 -3.55
N ASN A 57 9.10 11.76 -4.14
CA ASN A 57 9.45 10.37 -3.87
C ASN A 57 10.08 10.24 -2.48
N ALA A 58 10.94 11.19 -2.11
CA ALA A 58 11.53 11.28 -0.78
C ALA A 58 10.44 11.52 0.30
N ALA A 59 9.55 12.47 0.07
CA ALA A 59 8.43 12.76 0.97
C ALA A 59 7.50 11.54 1.11
N TYR A 60 7.15 10.90 -0.01
CA TYR A 60 6.32 9.70 -0.01
C TYR A 60 6.94 8.56 0.82
N LYS A 61 8.20 8.22 0.57
CA LYS A 61 8.90 7.16 1.31
C LYS A 61 8.98 7.47 2.80
N ARG A 62 9.27 8.73 3.16
CA ARG A 62 9.32 9.18 4.56
C ARG A 62 7.96 9.07 5.23
N PHE A 63 6.90 9.54 4.58
CA PHE A 63 5.53 9.41 5.06
C PHE A 63 5.15 7.95 5.33
N GLY A 64 5.45 7.05 4.39
CA GLY A 64 5.18 5.62 4.54
C GLY A 64 5.87 5.02 5.76
N ARG A 65 7.16 5.33 5.98
CA ARG A 65 7.90 4.87 7.17
C ARG A 65 7.24 5.36 8.46
N TRP A 66 6.94 6.65 8.56
CA TRP A 66 6.29 7.22 9.76
C TRP A 66 4.92 6.63 10.02
N TYR A 67 4.15 6.41 8.97
CA TYR A 67 2.83 5.80 9.09
C TYR A 67 2.91 4.35 9.59
N VAL A 68 3.80 3.53 9.03
CA VAL A 68 4.00 2.13 9.47
C VAL A 68 4.48 2.07 10.92
N CYS A 69 5.32 3.00 11.36
CA CYS A 69 5.73 3.11 12.76
C CYS A 69 4.62 3.62 13.70
N GLY A 70 3.42 3.94 13.19
CA GLY A 70 2.31 4.47 13.99
C GLY A 70 2.52 5.91 14.48
N PHE A 71 3.52 6.63 13.94
CA PHE A 71 3.94 7.94 14.45
C PHE A 71 2.79 8.96 14.46
N TRP A 72 2.01 9.03 13.38
CA TRP A 72 0.92 10.02 13.28
C TRP A 72 -0.16 9.82 14.35
N HIS A 73 -0.47 8.57 14.69
CA HIS A 73 -1.43 8.24 15.75
C HIS A 73 -0.86 8.57 17.13
N GLN A 74 0.41 8.22 17.39
CA GLN A 74 1.08 8.60 18.63
C GLN A 74 1.18 10.12 18.81
N LEU A 75 1.36 10.86 17.71
CA LEU A 75 1.38 12.32 17.73
C LEU A 75 0.01 12.91 18.09
N LEU A 76 -1.09 12.31 17.64
CA LEU A 76 -2.45 12.72 18.06
C LEU A 76 -2.65 12.57 19.58
N GLU A 77 -2.12 11.51 20.17
CA GLU A 77 -2.17 11.28 21.62
C GLU A 77 -1.43 12.37 22.39
N LYS A 78 -0.27 12.81 21.88
CA LYS A 78 0.51 13.91 22.48
C LYS A 78 -0.17 15.27 22.33
N LEU A 79 -1.02 15.45 21.32
CA LEU A 79 -1.71 16.70 21.02
C LEU A 79 -3.11 16.80 21.65
N ARG A 80 -3.46 15.94 22.62
CA ARG A 80 -4.76 15.98 23.31
C ARG A 80 -5.08 17.36 23.92
N GLY A 81 -4.07 18.11 24.37
CA GLY A 81 -4.21 19.46 24.93
C GLY A 81 -4.21 20.59 23.89
N ASP A 82 -4.03 20.29 22.61
CA ASP A 82 -3.99 21.29 21.52
C ASP A 82 -4.96 20.88 20.40
N PRO A 83 -6.26 21.22 20.53
CA PRO A 83 -7.29 20.80 19.59
C PRO A 83 -7.04 21.27 18.16
N GLU A 84 -6.43 22.45 18.02
CA GLU A 84 -6.11 23.06 16.75
C GLU A 84 -5.05 22.23 15.99
N LEU A 85 -3.91 21.98 16.63
CA LEU A 85 -2.87 21.13 16.02
C LEU A 85 -3.33 19.69 15.84
N ARG A 86 -4.11 19.16 16.79
CA ARG A 86 -4.67 17.82 16.68
C ARG A 86 -5.51 17.68 15.42
N ALA A 87 -6.38 18.65 15.12
CA ALA A 87 -7.20 18.63 13.90
C ALA A 87 -6.36 18.68 12.61
N VAL A 88 -5.21 19.33 12.63
CA VAL A 88 -4.27 19.35 11.49
C VAL A 88 -3.63 17.97 11.30
N ILE A 89 -3.15 17.34 12.36
CA ILE A 89 -2.53 16.01 12.30
C ILE A 89 -3.56 14.91 12.00
N GLU A 90 -4.80 15.07 12.44
CA GLU A 90 -5.88 14.10 12.22
C GLU A 90 -6.18 13.95 10.72
N LYS A 91 -6.09 15.04 9.95
CA LYS A 91 -6.16 14.99 8.48
C LYS A 91 -5.05 14.12 7.87
N ILE A 92 -3.85 14.18 8.42
CA ILE A 92 -2.71 13.38 7.96
C ILE A 92 -2.91 11.90 8.29
N ALA A 93 -3.32 11.58 9.54
CA ALA A 93 -3.59 10.21 9.96
C ALA A 93 -4.68 9.57 9.11
N ASN A 94 -5.82 10.25 8.96
CA ASN A 94 -6.94 9.81 8.14
C ASN A 94 -6.54 9.58 6.67
N TYR A 95 -5.69 10.45 6.12
CA TYR A 95 -5.15 10.26 4.77
C TYR A 95 -4.33 8.96 4.66
N GLY A 96 -3.49 8.68 5.65
CA GLY A 96 -2.72 7.44 5.73
C GLY A 96 -3.62 6.19 5.80
N ASP A 97 -4.65 6.23 6.65
CA ASP A 97 -5.60 5.12 6.84
C ASP A 97 -6.38 4.81 5.57
N GLN A 98 -6.93 5.85 4.92
CA GLN A 98 -7.63 5.71 3.65
C GLN A 98 -6.73 5.11 2.57
N ARG A 99 -5.45 5.47 2.59
CA ARG A 99 -4.48 4.95 1.63
C ARG A 99 -4.17 3.48 1.88
N ILE A 100 -3.89 3.07 3.12
CA ILE A 100 -3.67 1.66 3.46
C ILE A 100 -4.90 0.84 3.11
N LYS A 101 -6.11 1.32 3.44
CA LYS A 101 -7.36 0.69 3.05
C LYS A 101 -7.43 0.48 1.53
N ARG A 102 -7.09 1.48 0.72
CA ARG A 102 -7.04 1.34 -0.76
C ARG A 102 -6.00 0.32 -1.23
N THR A 103 -4.80 0.33 -0.63
CA THR A 103 -3.74 -0.63 -0.97
C THR A 103 -4.16 -2.06 -0.63
N LEU A 104 -4.67 -2.29 0.57
CA LEU A 104 -5.15 -3.59 1.04
C LEU A 104 -6.33 -4.08 0.19
N LEU A 105 -7.29 -3.21 -0.13
CA LEU A 105 -8.42 -3.57 -0.99
C LEU A 105 -7.98 -3.97 -2.40
N ARG A 106 -7.02 -3.24 -3.00
CA ARG A 106 -6.46 -3.58 -4.32
C ARG A 106 -5.71 -4.90 -4.30
N ALA A 107 -4.91 -5.15 -3.26
CA ALA A 107 -4.24 -6.44 -3.07
C ALA A 107 -5.26 -7.58 -2.92
N ALA A 108 -6.29 -7.39 -2.09
CA ALA A 108 -7.36 -8.38 -1.89
C ALA A 108 -8.19 -8.65 -3.16
N GLN A 109 -8.43 -7.63 -3.99
CA GLN A 109 -9.11 -7.79 -5.28
C GLN A 109 -8.25 -8.56 -6.29
N LYS A 110 -6.94 -8.25 -6.35
CA LYS A 110 -5.98 -8.98 -7.19
C LYS A 110 -5.91 -10.45 -6.76
N ASN A 111 -5.76 -10.72 -5.47
CA ASN A 111 -5.74 -12.08 -4.93
C ASN A 111 -7.04 -12.84 -5.25
N ARG A 112 -8.20 -12.18 -5.17
CA ARG A 112 -9.49 -12.80 -5.55
C ARG A 112 -9.55 -13.19 -7.03
N ARG A 113 -9.05 -12.32 -7.92
CA ARG A 113 -8.98 -12.60 -9.35
C ARG A 113 -8.00 -13.74 -9.65
N GLU A 114 -6.83 -13.74 -9.03
CA GLU A 114 -5.81 -14.78 -9.20
C GLU A 114 -6.32 -16.14 -8.69
N ASN A 115 -6.93 -16.18 -7.51
CA ASN A 115 -7.57 -17.39 -6.99
C ASN A 115 -8.69 -17.89 -7.91
N PHE A 116 -9.53 -16.99 -8.44
CA PHE A 116 -10.57 -17.37 -9.40
C PHE A 116 -9.97 -17.94 -10.69
N ASN A 117 -8.98 -17.27 -11.27
CA ASN A 117 -8.28 -17.74 -12.48
C ASN A 117 -7.60 -19.10 -12.25
N GLN A 118 -6.98 -19.30 -11.09
CA GLN A 118 -6.32 -20.56 -10.73
C GLN A 118 -7.33 -21.70 -10.58
N ARG A 119 -8.48 -21.46 -9.94
CA ARG A 119 -9.56 -22.46 -9.82
C ARG A 119 -10.17 -22.79 -11.17
N ALA A 120 -10.38 -21.79 -12.04
CA ALA A 120 -10.87 -22.00 -13.39
C ALA A 120 -9.87 -22.80 -14.25
N TRP A 121 -8.56 -22.52 -14.10
CA TRP A 121 -7.51 -23.28 -14.77
C TRP A 121 -7.46 -24.74 -14.29
N GLN A 122 -7.57 -24.99 -12.97
CA GLN A 122 -7.62 -26.34 -12.40
C GLN A 122 -8.85 -27.13 -12.89
N ALA A 123 -10.05 -26.53 -12.85
CA ALA A 123 -11.27 -27.17 -13.33
C ALA A 123 -11.22 -27.51 -14.84
N GLY A 124 -10.62 -26.63 -15.65
CA GLY A 124 -10.39 -26.90 -17.07
C GLY A 124 -9.37 -28.01 -17.31
N ASN A 125 -8.33 -28.11 -16.48
CA ASN A 125 -7.31 -29.15 -16.58
C ASN A 125 -7.82 -30.52 -16.10
N GLU A 126 -8.67 -30.56 -15.07
CA GLU A 126 -9.35 -31.77 -14.61
C GLU A 126 -10.30 -32.32 -15.68
N GLY A 127 -11.11 -31.46 -16.30
CA GLY A 127 -11.98 -31.84 -17.43
C GLY A 127 -11.19 -32.37 -18.64
N ASN A 128 -10.04 -31.77 -18.95
CA ASN A 128 -9.14 -32.21 -20.02
C ASN A 128 -8.39 -33.51 -19.68
N SER A 129 -8.09 -33.74 -18.39
CA SER A 129 -7.44 -34.97 -17.93
C SER A 129 -8.38 -36.18 -17.97
N LEU A 130 -9.67 -35.97 -17.70
CA LEU A 130 -10.71 -37.00 -17.82
C LEU A 130 -10.99 -37.35 -19.29
N SER A 131 -10.94 -36.37 -20.20
CA SER A 131 -11.04 -36.65 -21.65
C SER A 131 -9.79 -37.37 -22.19
N ARG A 132 -8.58 -36.97 -21.76
CA ARG A 132 -7.33 -37.66 -22.15
C ARG A 132 -7.21 -39.07 -21.56
N ALA A 133 -7.73 -39.31 -20.36
CA ALA A 133 -7.77 -40.65 -19.77
C ALA A 133 -8.77 -41.57 -20.49
N GLY A 134 -9.86 -41.02 -21.03
CA GLY A 134 -10.78 -41.72 -21.92
C GLY A 134 -10.09 -42.18 -23.21
N ASP A 135 -9.34 -41.31 -23.87
CA ASP A 135 -8.58 -41.67 -25.09
C ASP A 135 -7.39 -42.60 -24.80
N ALA A 136 -6.67 -42.40 -23.67
CA ALA A 136 -5.53 -43.25 -23.31
C ALA A 136 -5.94 -44.68 -22.90
N ASN A 137 -7.12 -44.85 -22.27
CA ASN A 137 -7.68 -46.17 -21.98
C ASN A 137 -8.23 -46.89 -23.22
N LEU A 138 -8.37 -46.22 -24.36
CA LEU A 138 -8.76 -46.85 -25.63
C LEU A 138 -7.54 -47.35 -26.45
N HIS A 139 -6.32 -46.98 -26.07
CA HIS A 139 -5.10 -47.37 -26.80
C HIS A 139 -4.65 -48.83 -26.52
N TRP A 140 -4.93 -49.40 -25.34
CA TRP A 140 -4.62 -50.83 -25.10
C TRP A 140 -5.62 -51.78 -25.77
N LEU A 141 -6.86 -51.31 -26.05
CA LEU A 141 -7.86 -52.10 -26.78
C LEU A 141 -7.49 -52.30 -28.25
N SER A 142 -6.73 -51.38 -28.87
CA SER A 142 -6.23 -51.58 -30.23
C SER A 142 -5.10 -52.61 -30.31
N LEU A 143 -4.38 -52.85 -29.20
CA LEU A 143 -3.30 -53.85 -29.13
C LEU A 143 -3.82 -55.28 -28.90
N VAL A 144 -5.03 -55.43 -28.33
CA VAL A 144 -5.65 -56.75 -28.10
C VAL A 144 -6.39 -57.28 -29.33
N SER A 145 -6.73 -56.42 -30.30
CA SER A 145 -7.40 -56.86 -31.54
C SER A 145 -6.46 -57.41 -32.62
N ASP A 146 -5.13 -57.25 -32.52
CA ASP A 146 -4.17 -57.74 -33.54
C ASP A 146 -3.52 -59.09 -33.21
N SER A 147 -3.81 -59.71 -32.06
CA SER A 147 -3.25 -61.02 -31.68
C SER A 147 -4.14 -62.21 -32.11
N GLY A 148 -4.76 -62.11 -33.28
CA GLY A 148 -5.77 -63.05 -33.77
C GLY A 148 -5.52 -63.56 -35.18
N LYS A 149 -4.27 -63.80 -35.58
CA LYS A 149 -3.92 -64.65 -36.73
C LYS A 149 -2.57 -65.32 -36.51
N LEU A 150 -2.60 -66.58 -36.08
CA LEU A 150 -1.92 -67.76 -36.65
C LEU A 150 -2.24 -68.98 -35.78
#